data_AF-W4KH52-F1
#
_entry.id   AF-W4KH52-F1
#
_cell.length_a   1.000
_cell.length_b   1.000
_cell.length_c   1.000
_cell.angle_alpha   90.00
_cell.angle_beta   90.00
_cell.angle_gamma   90.00
#
_symmetry.space_group_name_H-M   'P 1'
#
loop_
_entity.id
_entity.type
_entity.pdbx_description
1 polymer ?
#
loop_
_entity_poly.entity_id
_entity_poly.type
_entity_poly.pdbx_seq_one_letter_code
_entity_poly.pdbx_strand_id
1 'polypeptide(L)'
;MSKPPLHPKQSTAGIAVDPRTLERVIPESRRPDGTVRKQIRIRPGYTPQEDVQRFRGTRQQALDSRALPIGHIIGWTPPPSTPQRDASKLTTKSAKKNEKRKEKRKEKREEVVRESWDSDEG
;
A
#
# COMPACT_ATOMS: atom_id res chain seq x y z
N MET A 1 -17.71 20.70 -16.28
CA MET A 1 -16.57 19.89 -16.76
C MET A 1 -15.43 20.06 -15.77
N SER A 2 -14.90 18.98 -15.19
CA SER A 2 -13.78 19.05 -14.25
C SER A 2 -12.53 19.57 -14.97
N LYS A 3 -11.75 20.45 -14.31
CA LYS A 3 -10.47 20.93 -14.85
C LYS A 3 -9.55 19.71 -15.09
N PRO A 4 -8.82 19.66 -16.22
CA PRO A 4 -7.87 18.58 -16.45
C PRO A 4 -6.74 18.62 -15.40
N PRO A 5 -6.19 17.46 -15.02
CA PRO A 5 -5.19 17.39 -13.95
C PRO A 5 -3.91 18.17 -14.34
N LEU A 6 -3.32 18.88 -13.36
CA LEU A 6 -2.08 19.64 -13.54
C LEU A 6 -0.89 18.73 -13.90
N HIS A 7 -0.90 17.50 -13.37
CA HIS A 7 0.06 16.46 -13.69
C HIS A 7 -0.68 15.31 -14.36
N PRO A 8 -0.67 15.22 -15.71
CA PRO A 8 -1.32 14.13 -16.39
C PRO A 8 -0.63 12.81 -16.05
N LYS A 9 -1.42 11.79 -15.71
CA LYS A 9 -0.92 10.44 -15.47
C LYS A 9 -0.32 9.90 -16.77
N GLN A 10 0.94 9.45 -16.71
CA GLN A 10 1.62 8.84 -17.85
C GLN A 10 1.26 7.35 -17.96
N SER A 11 1.17 6.85 -19.19
CA SER A 11 1.08 5.42 -19.49
C SER A 11 2.43 4.72 -19.28
N THR A 12 2.50 3.40 -19.44
CA THR A 12 3.77 2.66 -19.28
C THR A 12 4.80 3.09 -20.33
N ALA A 13 4.30 3.45 -21.53
CA ALA A 13 5.07 4.05 -22.62
C ALA A 13 5.48 5.52 -22.39
N GLY A 14 5.12 6.11 -21.25
CA GLY A 14 5.38 7.53 -20.96
C GLY A 14 4.45 8.51 -21.70
N ILE A 15 3.33 8.02 -22.24
CA ILE A 15 2.36 8.85 -22.97
C ILE A 15 1.46 9.58 -21.98
N ALA A 16 1.32 10.89 -22.14
CA ALA A 16 0.38 11.73 -21.40
C ALA A 16 -0.65 12.35 -22.35
N VAL A 17 -1.82 12.69 -21.81
CA VAL A 17 -2.80 13.54 -22.51
C VAL A 17 -2.53 14.99 -22.09
N ASP A 18 -2.30 15.86 -23.07
CA ASP A 18 -2.06 17.28 -22.83
C ASP A 18 -3.38 17.96 -22.38
N PRO A 19 -3.42 18.62 -21.20
CA PRO A 19 -4.64 19.26 -20.69
C PRO A 19 -5.16 20.39 -21.57
N ARG A 20 -4.32 21.01 -22.42
CA ARG A 20 -4.73 22.16 -23.25
C ARG A 20 -5.24 21.74 -24.62
N THR A 21 -4.51 20.84 -25.27
CA THR A 21 -4.77 20.40 -26.64
C THR A 21 -5.58 19.11 -26.71
N LEU A 22 -5.69 18.38 -25.58
CA LEU A 22 -6.26 17.03 -25.47
C LEU A 22 -5.57 16.00 -26.39
N GLU A 23 -4.38 16.32 -26.91
CA GLU A 23 -3.59 15.43 -27.75
C GLU A 23 -2.80 14.43 -26.89
N ARG A 24 -2.50 13.26 -27.46
CA ARG A 24 -1.61 12.26 -26.86
C ARG A 24 -0.16 12.60 -27.21
N VAL A 25 0.65 12.86 -26.18
CA VAL A 25 2.01 13.38 -26.34
C VAL A 25 2.95 12.73 -25.34
N ILE A 26 4.21 12.55 -25.73
CA ILE A 26 5.30 12.29 -24.78
C ILE A 26 5.78 13.66 -24.31
N PRO A 27 5.64 13.99 -23.01
CA PRO A 27 5.99 15.31 -22.50
C PRO A 27 7.49 15.57 -22.57
N GLU A 28 7.86 16.85 -22.50
CA GLU A 28 9.25 17.25 -22.40
C GLU A 28 9.92 16.66 -21.15
N SER A 29 11.20 16.31 -21.27
CA SER A 29 11.98 15.74 -20.18
C SER A 29 13.35 16.40 -20.10
N ARG A 30 13.90 16.50 -18.89
CA ARG A 30 15.23 17.06 -18.68
C ARG A 30 16.29 15.98 -18.80
N ARG A 31 17.36 16.26 -19.53
CA ARG A 31 18.55 15.42 -19.59
C ARG A 31 19.40 15.64 -18.32
N PRO A 32 20.30 14.72 -17.97
CA PRO A 32 21.19 14.90 -16.82
C PRO A 32 22.10 16.12 -16.92
N ASP A 33 22.46 16.56 -18.13
CA ASP A 33 23.19 17.80 -18.42
C ASP A 33 22.34 19.07 -18.27
N GLY A 34 21.03 18.95 -17.98
CA GLY A 34 20.11 20.06 -17.78
C GLY A 34 19.39 20.54 -19.05
N THR A 35 19.82 20.12 -20.24
CA THR A 35 19.10 20.44 -21.49
C THR A 35 17.75 19.72 -21.58
N VAL A 36 16.79 20.30 -22.30
CA VAL A 36 15.43 19.74 -22.43
C VAL A 36 15.28 18.93 -23.71
N ARG A 37 14.59 17.78 -23.62
CA ARG A 37 14.11 16.99 -24.75
C ARG A 37 12.76 17.53 -25.18
N LYS A 38 12.59 17.79 -26.46
CA LYS A 38 11.33 18.28 -27.02
C LYS A 38 10.19 17.27 -26.84
N GLN A 39 8.99 17.79 -26.70
CA GLN A 39 7.75 17.02 -26.72
C GLN A 39 7.56 16.30 -28.07
N ILE A 40 7.02 15.08 -28.02
CA ILE A 40 6.74 14.26 -29.21
C ILE A 40 5.23 14.01 -29.31
N ARG A 41 4.64 14.35 -30.46
CA ARG A 41 3.22 14.07 -30.74
C ARG A 41 3.05 12.65 -31.24
N ILE A 42 1.96 12.00 -30.82
CA ILE A 42 1.61 10.64 -31.20
C ILE A 42 0.45 10.69 -32.18
N ARG A 43 0.47 9.79 -33.16
CA ARG A 43 -0.63 9.67 -34.12
C ARG A 43 -1.94 9.31 -33.40
N PRO A 44 -3.08 9.92 -33.77
CA PRO A 44 -4.36 9.55 -33.19
C PRO A 44 -4.65 8.07 -33.46
N GLY A 45 -5.10 7.35 -32.44
CA GLY A 45 -5.37 5.90 -32.51
C GLY A 45 -4.16 4.97 -32.37
N TYR A 46 -2.92 5.46 -32.39
CA TYR A 46 -1.74 4.61 -32.18
C TYR A 46 -1.55 4.27 -30.70
N THR A 47 -1.56 2.98 -30.35
CA THR A 47 -1.25 2.50 -29.00
C THR A 47 -0.02 1.59 -29.06
N PRO A 48 1.04 1.88 -28.29
CA PRO A 48 2.24 1.04 -28.26
C PRO A 48 1.95 -0.30 -27.57
N GLN A 49 2.78 -1.30 -27.84
CA GLN A 49 2.58 -2.68 -27.36
C GLN A 49 2.58 -2.77 -25.82
N GLU A 50 3.39 -1.98 -25.12
CA GLU A 50 3.38 -1.94 -23.65
C GLU A 50 2.07 -1.43 -23.03
N ASP A 51 1.27 -0.68 -23.79
CA ASP A 51 -0.03 -0.15 -23.36
C ASP A 51 -1.22 -1.01 -23.84
N VAL A 52 -0.98 -2.04 -24.66
CA VAL A 52 -2.03 -2.95 -25.13
C VAL A 52 -2.48 -3.84 -23.98
N GLN A 53 -3.68 -3.57 -23.47
CA GLN A 53 -4.28 -4.37 -22.42
C GLN A 53 -4.69 -5.75 -22.92
N ARG A 54 -4.46 -6.78 -22.10
CA ARG A 54 -5.03 -8.11 -22.34
C ARG A 54 -6.55 -8.03 -22.26
N PHE A 55 -7.24 -8.85 -23.05
CA PHE A 55 -8.69 -8.90 -23.01
C PHE A 55 -9.20 -9.17 -21.59
N ARG A 56 -10.15 -8.35 -21.15
CA ARG A 56 -10.86 -8.48 -19.89
C ARG A 56 -12.35 -8.41 -20.20
N GLY A 57 -13.11 -9.40 -19.73
CA GLY A 57 -14.56 -9.38 -19.88
C GLY A 57 -15.19 -8.22 -19.11
N THR A 58 -16.38 -7.78 -19.53
CA THR A 58 -17.12 -6.65 -18.92
C THR A 58 -17.31 -6.81 -17.40
N ARG A 59 -17.62 -8.04 -16.94
CA ARG A 59 -17.76 -8.34 -15.50
C ARG A 59 -16.44 -8.16 -14.74
N GLN A 60 -15.30 -8.53 -15.32
CA GLN A 60 -13.99 -8.34 -14.68
C GLN A 60 -13.63 -6.86 -14.57
N GLN A 61 -13.82 -6.10 -15.65
CA GLN A 61 -13.59 -4.65 -15.65
C GLN A 61 -14.45 -3.92 -14.61
N ALA A 62 -15.73 -4.32 -14.49
CA ALA A 62 -16.63 -3.76 -13.49
C ALA A 62 -16.18 -4.07 -12.06
N LEU A 63 -15.67 -5.28 -11.81
CA LEU A 63 -15.11 -5.65 -10.51
C LEU A 63 -13.85 -4.83 -10.19
N ASP A 64 -12.93 -4.68 -11.14
CA ASP A 64 -11.70 -3.89 -10.94
C ASP A 64 -12.01 -2.41 -10.62
N SER A 65 -13.01 -1.82 -11.29
CA SER A 65 -13.43 -0.43 -11.02
C SER A 65 -14.06 -0.22 -9.64
N ARG A 66 -14.64 -1.29 -9.06
CA ARG A 66 -15.29 -1.29 -7.74
C ARG A 66 -14.41 -1.88 -6.65
N ALA A 67 -13.23 -2.39 -7.01
CA ALA A 67 -12.31 -2.99 -6.07
C ALA A 67 -11.79 -1.91 -5.12
N LEU A 68 -12.02 -2.13 -3.83
CA LEU A 68 -11.48 -1.27 -2.78
C LEU A 68 -9.98 -1.55 -2.60
N PRO A 69 -9.22 -0.59 -2.05
CA PRO A 69 -7.81 -0.81 -1.77
C PRO A 69 -7.62 -2.04 -0.87
N ILE A 70 -6.52 -2.77 -1.07
CA ILE A 70 -6.19 -3.96 -0.26
C ILE A 70 -6.25 -3.60 1.24
N GLY A 71 -7.02 -4.36 2.01
CA GLY A 71 -7.24 -4.12 3.44
C GLY A 71 -8.42 -3.20 3.79
N HIS A 72 -9.13 -2.63 2.80
CA HIS A 72 -10.37 -1.91 3.06
C HIS A 72 -11.55 -2.86 3.19
N ILE A 73 -12.15 -2.87 4.38
CA ILE A 73 -13.40 -3.57 4.67
C ILE A 73 -14.53 -2.55 4.59
N ILE A 74 -15.58 -2.85 3.83
CA ILE A 74 -16.75 -1.97 3.69
C ILE A 74 -17.37 -1.76 5.08
N GLY A 75 -17.46 -0.50 5.51
CA GLY A 75 -18.03 -0.13 6.81
C GLY A 75 -17.03 -0.15 7.98
N TRP A 76 -15.76 -0.52 7.76
CA TRP A 76 -14.73 -0.40 8.78
C TRP A 76 -14.03 0.94 8.67
N THR A 77 -14.16 1.78 9.72
CA THR A 77 -13.39 3.01 9.88
C THR A 77 -12.25 2.74 10.86
N PRO A 78 -10.97 2.95 10.49
CA PRO A 78 -9.89 2.85 11.47
C PRO A 78 -10.13 3.89 12.59
N PRO A 79 -9.88 3.54 13.86
CA PRO A 79 -9.87 4.54 14.93
C PRO A 79 -8.84 5.63 14.58
N PRO A 80 -9.09 6.91 14.92
CA PRO A 80 -8.21 7.99 14.56
C PRO A 80 -6.80 7.70 15.07
N SER A 81 -5.86 7.48 14.15
CA SER A 81 -4.44 7.32 14.47
C SER A 81 -3.93 8.68 14.94
N THR A 82 -3.91 8.90 16.26
CA THR A 82 -3.06 9.93 16.85
C THR A 82 -1.62 9.56 16.50
N PRO A 83 -0.80 10.47 15.92
CA PRO A 83 0.59 10.16 15.67
C PRO A 83 1.23 9.76 16.99
N GLN A 84 1.65 8.50 17.06
CA GLN A 84 2.21 7.87 18.24
C GLN A 84 3.54 8.57 18.55
N ARG A 85 3.49 9.67 19.29
CA ARG A 85 4.66 10.23 19.97
C ARG A 85 5.16 9.15 20.92
N ASP A 86 6.46 8.92 20.90
CA ASP A 86 7.19 7.98 21.75
C ASP A 86 6.83 8.15 23.23
N ALA A 87 5.77 7.47 23.67
CA ALA A 87 5.46 7.31 25.08
C ALA A 87 6.37 6.20 25.61
N SER A 88 7.58 6.61 25.97
CA SER A 88 8.47 5.84 26.83
C SER A 88 7.66 5.25 27.99
N LYS A 89 7.88 3.95 28.20
CA LYS A 89 7.15 3.06 29.12
C LYS A 89 7.07 3.63 30.54
N LEU A 90 6.03 4.41 30.84
CA LEU A 90 5.62 4.69 32.22
C LEU A 90 4.53 3.69 32.60
N THR A 91 4.91 2.41 32.69
CA THR A 91 4.05 1.40 33.29
C THR A 91 3.96 1.67 34.79
N THR A 92 2.74 1.72 35.32
CA THR A 92 2.48 1.95 36.74
C THR A 92 3.12 0.84 37.59
N LYS A 93 3.49 1.14 38.85
CA LYS A 93 4.13 0.16 39.76
C LYS A 93 3.32 -1.14 39.91
N SER A 94 2.00 -1.08 39.73
CA SER A 94 1.09 -2.23 39.72
C SER A 94 1.22 -3.10 38.45
N ALA A 95 1.39 -2.49 37.27
CA ALA A 95 1.57 -3.21 36.01
C ALA A 95 2.85 -4.07 36.03
N LYS A 96 3.97 -3.53 36.50
CA LYS A 96 5.25 -4.28 36.65
C LYS A 96 5.14 -5.46 37.62
N LYS A 97 4.36 -5.32 38.70
CA LYS A 97 4.12 -6.43 39.66
C LYS A 97 3.26 -7.53 39.04
N ASN A 98 2.27 -7.17 38.22
CA ASN A 98 1.40 -8.14 37.55
C ASN A 98 2.13 -8.89 36.44
N GLU A 99 3.00 -8.23 35.67
CA GLU A 99 3.86 -8.89 34.67
C GLU A 99 4.80 -9.90 35.33
N LYS A 100 5.49 -9.52 36.41
CA LYS A 100 6.37 -10.44 37.15
C LYS A 100 5.61 -11.64 37.75
N ARG A 101 4.35 -11.46 38.19
CA ARG A 101 3.49 -12.56 38.64
C ARG A 101 3.08 -13.48 37.49
N LYS A 102 2.82 -12.91 36.32
CA LYS A 102 2.44 -13.67 35.11
C LYS A 102 3.61 -14.49 34.59
N GLU A 103 4.82 -13.93 34.59
CA GLU A 103 6.05 -14.64 34.23
C GLU A 103 6.34 -15.80 35.19
N LYS A 104 6.30 -15.58 36.51
CA LYS A 104 6.46 -16.67 37.49
C LYS A 104 5.40 -17.76 37.35
N ARG A 105 4.15 -17.40 37.02
CA ARG A 105 3.09 -18.39 36.78
C ARG A 105 3.32 -19.17 35.48
N LYS A 106 3.92 -18.53 34.47
CA LYS A 106 4.28 -19.18 33.20
C LYS A 106 5.43 -20.15 33.40
N GLU A 107 6.48 -19.73 34.10
CA GLU A 107 7.64 -20.56 34.45
C GLU A 107 7.23 -21.79 35.29
N LYS A 108 6.44 -21.60 36.35
CA LYS A 108 5.90 -22.74 37.12
C LYS A 108 5.01 -23.66 36.28
N ARG A 109 4.23 -23.11 35.35
CA ARG A 109 3.40 -23.91 34.46
C ARG A 109 4.27 -24.70 33.48
N GLU A 110 5.35 -24.11 32.97
CA GLU A 110 6.30 -24.76 32.07
C GLU A 110 7.11 -25.84 32.80
N GLU A 111 7.50 -25.62 34.06
CA GLU A 111 8.15 -26.61 34.92
C GLU A 111 7.22 -27.79 35.23
N VAL A 112 5.96 -27.54 35.61
CA VAL A 112 4.95 -28.61 35.82
C VAL A 112 4.66 -29.37 34.52
N VAL A 113 4.60 -28.69 33.39
CA VAL A 113 4.42 -29.35 32.08
C VAL A 113 5.65 -30.19 31.71
N ARG A 114 6.86 -29.77 32.10
CA ARG A 114 8.10 -30.50 31.87
C ARG A 114 8.20 -31.73 32.77
N GLU A 115 7.96 -31.61 34.08
CA GLU A 115 7.89 -32.77 34.99
C GLU A 115 6.79 -33.76 34.62
N SER A 116 5.63 -33.26 34.14
CA SER A 116 4.54 -34.09 33.64
C SER A 116 4.87 -34.84 32.35
N TRP A 117 5.89 -34.42 31.60
CA TRP A 117 6.37 -35.11 30.40
C TRP A 117 7.52 -36.08 30.69
N ASP A 118 8.32 -35.84 31.74
CA ASP A 118 9.42 -36.72 32.19
C ASP A 118 8.92 -37.89 33.07
N SER A 119 7.72 -37.79 33.65
CA SER A 119 7.17 -38.83 34.55
C SER A 119 6.38 -39.93 33.84
N ASP A 120 6.27 -39.90 32.50
CA ASP A 120 5.53 -40.90 31.69
C ASP A 120 6.48 -41.85 30.94
N GLU A 121 7.77 -41.85 31.27
CA GLU A 121 8.82 -42.68 30.64
C GLU A 121 9.49 -43.68 31.63
N GLY A 122 8.73 -44.18 32.62
CA GLY A 122 9.16 -45.20 33.59
C GLY A 122 8.28 -46.44 33.62
#